data_AF-A0A7Y1XZ18-F1
#
_entry.id   AF-A0A7Y1XZ18-F1
#
_cell.length_a   1.000
_cell.length_b   1.000
_cell.length_c   1.000
_cell.angle_alpha   90.00
_cell.angle_beta   90.00
_cell.angle_gamma   90.00
#
_symmetry.space_group_name_H-M   'P 1'
#
loop_
_entity.id
_entity.type
_entity.pdbx_description
1 polymer ?
#
loop_
_entity_poly.entity_id
_entity_poly.type
_entity_poly.pdbx_seq_one_letter_code
_entity_poly.pdbx_strand_id
1 'polypeptide(L)'
;MTLTPFQRFWRLFKPDAKEIKNVYVYAIFSGLIGLSLPLGIQAIVNFIQGGQISTSWIVLVIIVVLGVAATGILQIYQLRITENLQQRIFARAAFEFAHRIPNVRLEALYNHYAPELMNRFFDIMSIQKGLSKILIDFSAAVLQVLFGLILLSFYHPFFILFSFFMVVLVLAIFYFTARKGLDTSLE
;
A
#
# COMPACT_ATOMS: atom_id res chain seq x y z
N MET A 1 -29.44 -11.08 5.42
CA MET A 1 -28.41 -11.43 4.41
C MET A 1 -27.04 -11.26 5.04
N THR A 2 -26.28 -12.34 5.16
CA THR A 2 -24.90 -12.32 5.68
C THR A 2 -23.99 -11.65 4.67
N LEU A 3 -23.38 -10.51 5.04
CA LEU A 3 -22.44 -9.80 4.17
C LEU A 3 -21.17 -10.63 3.99
N THR A 4 -20.69 -10.74 2.75
CA THR A 4 -19.38 -11.36 2.46
C THR A 4 -18.25 -10.54 3.11
N PRO A 5 -17.10 -11.16 3.47
CA PRO A 5 -15.95 -10.45 4.01
C PRO A 5 -15.52 -9.24 3.15
N PHE A 6 -15.58 -9.41 1.82
CA PHE A 6 -15.27 -8.36 0.85
C PHE A 6 -16.28 -7.20 0.88
N GLN A 7 -17.57 -7.48 1.02
CA GLN A 7 -18.60 -6.44 1.17
C GLN A 7 -18.47 -5.68 2.50
N ARG A 8 -18.04 -6.35 3.59
CA ARG A 8 -17.75 -5.70 4.87
C ARG A 8 -16.54 -4.77 4.76
N PHE A 9 -15.48 -5.22 4.10
CA PHE A 9 -14.29 -4.42 3.79
C PHE A 9 -14.67 -3.15 3.01
N TRP A 10 -15.47 -3.27 1.94
CA TRP A 10 -15.87 -2.11 1.14
C TRP A 10 -16.74 -1.10 1.90
N ARG A 11 -17.60 -1.58 2.80
CA ARG A 11 -18.45 -0.72 3.64
C ARG A 11 -17.64 0.10 4.65
N LEU A 12 -16.52 -0.43 5.12
CA LEU A 12 -15.63 0.27 6.04
C LEU A 12 -14.97 1.51 5.40
N PHE A 13 -14.77 1.50 4.07
CA PHE A 13 -14.19 2.62 3.33
C PHE A 13 -15.15 3.74 2.99
N LYS A 14 -16.45 3.49 3.04
CA LYS A 14 -17.47 4.46 2.60
C LYS A 14 -17.40 5.81 3.34
N PRO A 15 -17.11 5.86 4.66
CA PRO A 15 -16.97 7.12 5.39
C PRO A 15 -15.69 7.91 5.05
N ASP A 16 -14.61 7.22 4.64
CA ASP A 16 -13.28 7.80 4.48
C ASP A 16 -12.83 7.90 3.00
N ALA A 17 -13.78 7.77 2.07
CA ALA A 17 -13.55 7.73 0.61
C ALA A 17 -12.71 8.91 0.06
N LYS A 18 -12.78 10.10 0.67
CA LYS A 18 -12.02 11.27 0.25
C LYS A 18 -10.54 11.17 0.63
N GLU A 19 -10.22 10.68 1.83
CA GLU A 19 -8.84 10.39 2.25
C GLU A 19 -8.24 9.27 1.39
N ILE A 20 -9.03 8.24 1.09
CA ILE A 20 -8.63 7.12 0.24
C ILE A 20 -8.26 7.59 -1.17
N LYS A 21 -9.06 8.49 -1.75
CA LYS A 21 -8.73 9.09 -3.06
C LYS A 21 -7.41 9.84 -3.02
N ASN A 22 -7.14 10.61 -1.96
CA ASN A 22 -5.87 11.31 -1.81
C ASN A 22 -4.70 10.33 -1.70
N VAL A 23 -4.86 9.25 -0.94
CA VAL A 23 -3.87 8.16 -0.85
C VAL A 23 -3.53 7.59 -2.24
N TYR A 24 -4.53 7.29 -3.06
CA TYR A 24 -4.30 6.78 -4.42
C TYR A 24 -3.55 7.79 -5.30
N VAL A 25 -3.90 9.08 -5.22
CA VAL A 25 -3.18 10.14 -5.96
C VAL A 25 -1.71 10.19 -5.52
N TYR A 26 -1.44 10.17 -4.22
CA TYR A 26 -0.08 10.13 -3.68
C TYR A 26 0.69 8.87 -4.09
N ALA A 27 0.05 7.70 -4.10
CA ALA A 27 0.68 6.46 -4.54
C ALA A 27 1.08 6.51 -6.02
N ILE A 28 0.28 7.13 -6.88
CA ILE A 28 0.62 7.34 -8.30
C ILE A 28 1.82 8.27 -8.45
N PHE A 29 1.82 9.42 -7.78
CA PHE A 29 2.96 10.35 -7.83
C PHE A 29 4.23 9.71 -7.28
N SER A 30 4.14 9.00 -6.15
CA SER A 30 5.27 8.29 -5.54
C SER A 30 5.81 7.20 -6.47
N GLY A 31 4.92 6.41 -7.11
CA GLY A 31 5.32 5.41 -8.10
C GLY A 31 6.07 6.03 -9.28
N LEU A 32 5.53 7.08 -9.89
CA LEU A 32 6.17 7.78 -11.02
C LEU A 32 7.55 8.35 -10.65
N ILE A 33 7.64 9.01 -9.50
CA ILE A 33 8.90 9.59 -9.01
C ILE A 33 9.90 8.48 -8.63
N GLY A 34 9.43 7.38 -8.03
CA GLY A 34 10.26 6.23 -7.68
C GLY A 34 10.93 5.58 -8.90
N LEU A 35 10.30 5.66 -10.07
CA LEU A 35 10.84 5.12 -11.33
C LEU A 35 11.81 6.08 -12.03
N SER A 36 11.68 7.38 -11.78
CA SER A 36 12.59 8.38 -12.36
C SER A 36 13.99 8.31 -11.77
N LEU A 37 14.11 7.84 -10.51
CA LEU A 37 15.39 7.69 -9.83
C LEU A 37 16.31 6.64 -10.51
N PRO A 38 15.90 5.38 -10.74
CA PRO A 38 16.71 4.40 -11.47
C PRO A 38 17.14 4.90 -12.86
N LEU A 39 16.23 5.55 -13.60
CA LEU A 39 16.54 6.11 -14.91
C LEU A 39 17.57 7.24 -14.85
N GLY A 40 17.42 8.16 -13.91
CA GLY A 40 18.36 9.25 -13.70
C GLY A 40 19.75 8.75 -13.32
N ILE A 41 19.81 7.77 -12.41
CA ILE A 41 21.06 7.11 -12.02
C ILE A 41 21.68 6.38 -13.22
N GLN A 42 20.89 5.65 -14.00
CA GLN A 42 21.37 4.96 -15.20
C GLN A 42 21.96 5.94 -16.23
N ALA A 43 21.32 7.09 -16.43
CA ALA A 43 21.83 8.12 -17.33
C ALA A 43 23.19 8.66 -16.86
N ILE A 44 23.34 8.92 -15.56
CA ILE A 44 24.61 9.34 -14.95
C ILE A 44 25.70 8.29 -15.20
N VAL A 45 25.40 7.01 -14.93
CA VAL A 45 26.35 5.91 -15.16
C VAL A 45 26.76 5.84 -16.62
N ASN A 46 25.83 5.97 -17.56
CA ASN A 46 26.12 5.95 -18.99
C ASN A 46 27.03 7.12 -19.42
N PHE A 47 26.83 8.34 -18.89
CA PHE A 47 27.70 9.48 -19.18
C PHE A 47 29.13 9.27 -18.66
N ILE A 48 29.26 8.72 -17.44
CA ILE A 48 30.56 8.41 -16.85
C ILE A 48 31.28 7.32 -17.65
N GLN A 49 30.57 6.23 -18.00
CA GLN A 49 31.12 5.12 -18.80
C GLN A 49 31.49 5.54 -20.23
N GLY A 50 30.76 6.49 -20.81
CA GLY A 50 31.05 7.04 -22.14
C GLY A 50 32.32 7.89 -22.20
N GLY A 51 33.05 8.08 -21.10
CA GLY A 51 34.30 8.85 -21.04
C GLY A 51 34.12 10.34 -21.30
N GLN A 52 32.87 10.82 -21.36
CA GLN A 52 32.55 12.22 -21.56
C GLN A 52 32.42 12.89 -20.19
N ILE A 53 33.54 13.37 -19.66
CA ILE A 53 33.53 14.30 -18.53
C ILE A 53 32.98 15.63 -19.04
N SER A 54 31.66 15.71 -19.18
CA SER A 54 30.92 16.91 -19.56
C SER A 54 30.22 17.50 -18.35
N THR A 55 29.93 18.81 -18.38
CA THR A 55 29.15 19.49 -17.35
C THR A 55 27.78 18.81 -17.12
N SER A 56 27.28 18.03 -18.09
CA SER A 56 25.98 17.36 -18.06
C SER A 56 25.85 16.31 -16.94
N TRP A 57 26.88 15.52 -16.63
CA TRP A 57 26.76 14.51 -15.57
C TRP A 57 26.69 15.15 -14.18
N ILE A 58 27.42 16.25 -13.95
CA ILE A 58 27.36 17.02 -12.69
C ILE A 58 25.96 17.62 -12.50
N VAL A 59 25.41 18.22 -13.56
CA VAL A 59 24.04 18.78 -13.53
C VAL A 59 23.00 17.67 -13.26
N LEU A 60 23.13 16.52 -13.93
CA LEU A 60 22.26 15.37 -13.70
C LEU A 60 22.35 14.85 -12.27
N VAL A 61 23.55 14.75 -11.68
CA VAL A 61 23.73 14.36 -10.27
C VAL A 61 22.99 15.32 -9.35
N ILE A 62 23.13 16.64 -9.54
CA ILE A 62 22.42 17.64 -8.72
C ILE A 62 20.90 17.45 -8.85
N ILE A 63 20.38 17.29 -10.07
CA ILE A 63 18.95 17.06 -10.31
C ILE A 63 18.47 15.79 -9.63
N VAL A 64 19.22 14.68 -9.74
CA VAL A 64 18.87 13.40 -9.11
C VAL A 64 18.90 13.52 -7.58
N VAL A 65 19.90 14.18 -7.01
CA VAL A 65 19.98 14.41 -5.55
C VAL A 65 18.80 15.24 -5.05
N LEU A 66 18.43 16.31 -5.76
CA LEU A 66 17.22 17.09 -5.44
C LEU A 66 15.95 16.26 -5.59
N GLY A 67 15.88 15.40 -6.61
CA GLY A 67 14.82 14.42 -6.79
C GLY A 67 14.68 13.49 -5.59
N VAL A 68 15.77 12.87 -5.15
CA VAL A 68 15.82 12.00 -3.96
C VAL A 68 15.40 12.75 -2.69
N ALA A 69 15.85 14.00 -2.51
CA ALA A 69 15.40 14.81 -1.39
C ALA A 69 13.89 15.06 -1.44
N ALA A 70 13.35 15.41 -2.61
CA ALA A 70 11.92 15.59 -2.82
C ALA A 70 11.12 14.28 -2.59
N THR A 71 11.66 13.12 -2.99
CA THR A 71 11.03 11.81 -2.71
C THR A 71 10.95 11.57 -1.21
N GLY A 72 12.00 11.90 -0.46
CA GLY A 72 12.01 11.81 1.00
C GLY A 72 10.93 12.67 1.64
N ILE A 73 10.74 13.91 1.17
CA ILE A 73 9.68 14.81 1.64
C ILE A 73 8.29 14.22 1.35
N LEU A 74 8.06 13.71 0.13
CA LEU A 74 6.80 13.05 -0.21
C LEU A 74 6.54 11.82 0.65
N GLN A 75 7.58 11.04 0.98
CA GLN A 75 7.47 9.89 1.89
C GLN A 75 7.02 10.33 3.29
N ILE A 76 7.53 11.44 3.81
CA ILE A 76 7.10 12.01 5.10
C ILE A 76 5.61 12.40 5.06
N TYR A 77 5.16 13.06 3.99
CA TYR A 77 3.75 13.39 3.83
C TYR A 77 2.86 12.15 3.74
N GLN A 78 3.31 11.12 3.00
CA GLN A 78 2.61 9.85 2.91
C GLN A 78 2.47 9.21 4.30
N LEU A 79 3.54 9.13 5.09
CA LEU A 79 3.51 8.60 6.46
C LEU A 79 2.52 9.36 7.35
N ARG A 80 2.52 10.70 7.28
CA ARG A 80 1.57 11.53 8.04
C ARG A 80 0.11 11.27 7.63
N ILE A 81 -0.17 11.12 6.34
CA ILE A 81 -1.52 10.80 5.85
C ILE A 81 -1.95 9.42 6.36
N THR A 82 -1.05 8.43 6.27
CA THR A 82 -1.29 7.07 6.76
C THR A 82 -1.64 7.07 8.24
N GLU A 83 -0.85 7.76 9.05
CA GLU A 83 -1.01 7.82 10.49
C GLU A 83 -2.33 8.50 10.88
N ASN A 84 -2.66 9.62 10.25
CA ASN A 84 -3.93 10.30 10.47
C ASN A 84 -5.13 9.39 10.12
N LEU A 85 -5.05 8.65 9.02
CA LEU A 85 -6.11 7.71 8.63
C LEU A 85 -6.26 6.59 9.67
N GLN A 86 -5.15 6.01 10.14
CA GLN A 86 -5.16 4.97 11.19
C GLN A 86 -5.78 5.50 12.48
N GLN A 87 -5.30 6.65 12.97
CA GLN A 87 -5.81 7.28 14.18
C GLN A 87 -7.31 7.57 14.09
N ARG A 88 -7.79 8.03 12.94
CA ARG A 88 -9.21 8.33 12.71
C ARG A 88 -10.07 7.07 12.73
N ILE A 89 -9.63 6.00 12.07
CA ILE A 89 -10.32 4.69 12.07
C ILE A 89 -10.36 4.12 13.49
N PHE A 90 -9.24 4.17 14.22
CA PHE A 90 -9.15 3.69 15.59
C PHE A 90 -10.05 4.47 16.54
N ALA A 91 -10.01 5.81 16.50
CA ALA A 91 -10.82 6.65 17.36
C ALA A 91 -12.32 6.38 17.13
N ARG A 92 -12.77 6.30 15.88
CA ARG A 92 -14.17 5.98 15.54
C ARG A 92 -14.57 4.62 16.10
N ALA A 93 -13.76 3.60 15.88
CA ALA A 93 -14.05 2.26 16.37
C ALA A 93 -14.03 2.18 17.91
N ALA A 94 -13.13 2.90 18.58
CA ALA A 94 -13.06 3.01 20.03
C ALA A 94 -14.30 3.70 20.63
N PHE A 95 -14.76 4.81 20.04
CA PHE A 95 -15.99 5.47 20.48
C PHE A 95 -17.22 4.59 20.27
N GLU A 96 -17.33 3.91 19.13
CA GLU A 96 -18.43 2.98 18.86
C GLU A 96 -18.44 1.80 19.86
N PHE A 97 -17.25 1.29 20.19
CA PHE A 97 -17.09 0.22 21.19
C PHE A 97 -17.46 0.70 22.59
N ALA A 98 -16.91 1.84 23.04
CA ALA A 98 -17.19 2.42 24.34
C ALA A 98 -18.69 2.79 24.51
N HIS A 99 -19.37 3.23 23.45
CA HIS A 99 -20.80 3.52 23.49
C HIS A 99 -21.67 2.25 23.49
N ARG A 100 -21.19 1.15 22.88
CA ARG A 100 -21.94 -0.11 22.81
C ARG A 100 -21.81 -0.99 24.04
N ILE A 101 -20.64 -1.06 24.67
CA ILE A 101 -20.40 -1.92 25.85
C ILE A 101 -21.50 -1.79 26.92
N PRO A 102 -21.88 -0.57 27.38
CA PRO A 102 -22.85 -0.42 28.45
C PRO A 102 -24.25 -0.89 28.07
N ASN A 103 -24.55 -0.93 26.77
CA ASN A 103 -25.86 -1.27 26.23
C ASN A 103 -26.00 -2.75 25.86
N VAL A 104 -25.00 -3.59 26.14
CA VAL A 104 -25.05 -5.04 25.88
C VAL A 104 -25.97 -5.72 26.91
N ARG A 105 -26.99 -6.45 26.44
CA ARG A 105 -27.86 -7.25 27.31
C ARG A 105 -27.06 -8.40 27.92
N LEU A 106 -27.11 -8.55 29.25
CA LEU A 106 -26.46 -9.65 29.97
C LEU A 106 -26.93 -11.03 29.50
N GLU A 107 -28.17 -11.14 29.04
CA GLU A 107 -28.75 -12.34 28.42
C GLU A 107 -27.98 -12.79 27.16
N ALA A 108 -27.44 -11.84 26.37
CA ALA A 108 -26.65 -12.14 25.19
C ALA A 108 -25.22 -12.60 25.54
N LEU A 109 -24.74 -12.27 26.74
CA LEU A 109 -23.45 -12.68 27.27
C LEU A 109 -23.47 -14.09 27.88
N TYR A 110 -24.65 -14.66 28.21
CA TYR A 110 -24.74 -15.97 28.87
C TYR A 110 -24.09 -17.12 28.10
N ASN A 111 -24.12 -17.06 26.76
CA ASN A 111 -23.52 -18.08 25.89
C ASN A 111 -22.15 -17.69 25.33
N HIS A 112 -21.55 -16.57 25.77
CA HIS A 112 -20.29 -16.06 25.22
C HIS A 112 -19.31 -15.70 26.35
N TYR A 113 -18.02 -15.95 26.10
CA TYR A 113 -17.00 -15.56 27.06
C TYR A 113 -16.76 -14.05 26.97
N ALA A 114 -17.30 -13.29 27.94
CA ALA A 114 -17.24 -11.83 27.95
C ALA A 114 -15.83 -11.23 27.74
N PRO A 115 -14.75 -11.80 28.29
CA PRO A 115 -13.39 -11.31 28.01
C PRO A 115 -12.98 -11.45 26.54
N GLU A 116 -13.45 -12.45 25.80
CA GLU A 116 -13.16 -12.62 24.37
C GLU A 116 -13.75 -11.46 23.55
N LEU A 117 -14.97 -11.04 23.87
CA LEU A 117 -15.62 -9.90 23.23
C LEU A 117 -14.85 -8.59 23.48
N MET A 118 -14.20 -8.45 24.64
CA MET A 118 -13.29 -7.33 24.90
C MET A 118 -11.98 -7.48 24.15
N ASN A 119 -11.41 -8.68 24.07
CA ASN A 119 -10.18 -8.93 23.31
C ASN A 119 -10.36 -8.65 21.81
N ARG A 120 -11.55 -8.82 21.25
CA ARG A 120 -11.87 -8.42 19.86
C ARG A 120 -11.68 -6.92 19.59
N PHE A 121 -11.61 -6.07 20.62
CA PHE A 121 -11.19 -4.68 20.43
C PHE A 121 -9.78 -4.60 19.83
N PHE A 122 -8.88 -5.52 20.19
CA PHE A 122 -7.53 -5.55 19.65
C PHE A 122 -7.49 -5.90 18.15
N ASP A 123 -8.51 -6.58 17.62
CA ASP A 123 -8.63 -6.85 16.18
C ASP A 123 -8.77 -5.56 15.37
N ILE A 124 -9.33 -4.49 15.96
CA ILE A 124 -9.38 -3.16 15.34
C ILE A 124 -7.97 -2.67 15.02
N MET A 125 -6.97 -2.97 15.86
CA MET A 125 -5.58 -2.59 15.60
C MET A 125 -5.00 -3.32 14.38
N SER A 126 -5.31 -4.59 14.23
CA SER A 126 -4.92 -5.38 13.06
C SER A 126 -5.62 -4.87 11.80
N ILE A 127 -6.92 -4.58 11.90
CA ILE A 127 -7.73 -4.06 10.80
C ILE A 127 -7.22 -2.69 10.35
N GLN A 128 -6.99 -1.73 11.24
CA GLN A 128 -6.51 -0.38 10.87
C GLN A 128 -5.14 -0.45 10.16
N LYS A 129 -4.20 -1.26 10.66
CA LYS A 129 -2.86 -1.37 10.09
C LYS A 129 -2.91 -2.10 8.76
N GLY A 130 -3.67 -3.20 8.70
CA GLY A 130 -3.89 -3.98 7.48
C GLY A 130 -4.52 -3.14 6.38
N LEU A 131 -5.56 -2.36 6.71
CA LEU A 131 -6.20 -1.41 5.79
C LEU A 131 -5.18 -0.45 5.21
N SER A 132 -4.54 0.37 6.04
CA SER A 132 -3.57 1.36 5.57
C SER A 132 -2.48 0.76 4.70
N LYS A 133 -1.97 -0.43 5.06
CA LYS A 133 -0.99 -1.15 4.27
C LYS A 133 -1.53 -1.59 2.90
N ILE A 134 -2.76 -2.08 2.84
CA ILE A 134 -3.41 -2.45 1.58
C ILE A 134 -3.71 -1.21 0.72
N LEU A 135 -4.10 -0.07 1.32
CA LEU A 135 -4.34 1.13 0.51
C LEU A 135 -3.06 1.71 -0.06
N ILE A 136 -1.98 1.73 0.72
CA ILE A 136 -0.80 2.52 0.42
C ILE A 136 0.27 1.63 -0.20
N ASP A 137 0.83 0.72 0.59
CA ASP A 137 1.97 -0.10 0.17
C ASP A 137 1.59 -1.01 -1.00
N PHE A 138 0.44 -1.66 -0.94
CA PHE A 138 0.00 -2.53 -2.03
C PHE A 138 -0.29 -1.75 -3.31
N SER A 139 -0.98 -0.61 -3.23
CA SER A 139 -1.22 0.24 -4.42
C SER A 139 0.08 0.77 -5.02
N ALA A 140 0.99 1.26 -4.19
CA ALA A 140 2.29 1.74 -4.63
C ALA A 140 3.13 0.62 -5.27
N ALA A 141 3.18 -0.57 -4.66
CA ALA A 141 3.89 -1.73 -5.19
C ALA A 141 3.30 -2.19 -6.53
N VAL A 142 1.98 -2.25 -6.67
CA VAL A 142 1.32 -2.59 -7.93
C VAL A 142 1.71 -1.61 -9.03
N LEU A 143 1.62 -0.30 -8.76
CA LEU A 143 2.00 0.73 -9.73
C LEU A 143 3.49 0.66 -10.09
N GLN A 144 4.36 0.48 -9.08
CA GLN A 144 5.80 0.37 -9.28
C GLN A 144 6.17 -0.86 -10.10
N VAL A 145 5.56 -2.03 -9.83
CA VAL A 145 5.77 -3.24 -10.63
C VAL A 145 5.27 -3.04 -12.05
N LEU A 146 4.04 -2.54 -12.24
CA LEU A 146 3.48 -2.31 -13.57
C LEU A 146 4.36 -1.39 -14.42
N PHE A 147 4.69 -0.22 -13.90
CA PHE A 147 5.55 0.70 -14.64
C PHE A 147 6.98 0.20 -14.76
N GLY A 148 7.51 -0.51 -13.76
CA GLY A 148 8.85 -1.10 -13.81
C GLY A 148 8.96 -2.14 -14.93
N LEU A 149 7.94 -2.99 -15.10
CA LEU A 149 7.85 -3.96 -16.18
C LEU A 149 7.68 -3.29 -17.55
N ILE A 150 6.87 -2.24 -17.64
CA ILE A 150 6.73 -1.42 -18.85
C ILE A 150 8.08 -0.80 -19.23
N LEU A 151 8.76 -0.19 -18.25
CA LEU A 151 10.06 0.43 -18.45
C LEU A 151 11.09 -0.60 -18.95
N LEU A 152 11.17 -1.74 -18.26
CA LEU A 152 12.07 -2.85 -18.62
C LEU A 152 11.81 -3.35 -20.04
N SER A 153 10.54 -3.40 -20.44
CA SER A 153 10.11 -3.82 -21.79
C SER A 153 10.65 -2.91 -22.90
N PHE A 154 10.93 -1.63 -22.62
CA PHE A 154 11.54 -0.72 -23.60
C PHE A 154 13.04 -0.99 -23.86
N TYR A 155 13.73 -1.72 -22.97
CA TYR A 155 15.17 -1.95 -23.13
C TYR A 155 15.51 -3.02 -24.17
N HIS A 156 14.72 -4.09 -24.27
CA HIS A 156 14.98 -5.20 -25.20
C HIS A 156 13.76 -6.10 -25.36
N PRO A 157 13.46 -6.67 -26.55
CA PRO A 157 12.32 -7.57 -26.75
C PRO A 157 12.28 -8.78 -25.81
N PHE A 158 13.44 -9.31 -25.42
CA PHE A 158 13.55 -10.38 -24.42
C PHE A 158 12.86 -10.01 -23.09
N PHE A 159 12.95 -8.75 -22.67
CA PHE A 159 12.35 -8.28 -21.42
C PHE A 159 10.83 -8.20 -21.46
N ILE A 160 10.23 -8.12 -22.65
CA ILE A 160 8.78 -8.21 -22.81
C ILE A 160 8.31 -9.61 -22.40
N LEU A 161 8.99 -10.65 -22.89
CA LEU A 161 8.68 -12.04 -22.54
C LEU A 161 8.88 -12.29 -21.04
N PHE A 162 9.99 -11.79 -20.48
CA PHE A 162 10.25 -11.87 -19.04
C PHE A 162 9.18 -11.15 -18.21
N SER A 163 8.76 -9.96 -18.64
CA SER A 163 7.72 -9.18 -17.95
C SER A 163 6.38 -9.91 -17.96
N PHE A 164 6.00 -10.48 -19.09
CA PHE A 164 4.80 -11.31 -19.20
C PHE A 164 4.87 -12.53 -18.27
N PHE A 165 6.01 -13.25 -18.29
CA PHE A 165 6.25 -14.38 -17.39
C PHE A 165 6.11 -13.97 -15.91
N MET A 166 6.67 -12.83 -15.52
CA MET A 166 6.56 -12.33 -14.15
C MET A 166 5.12 -12.04 -13.74
N VAL A 167 4.32 -11.41 -14.62
CA VAL A 167 2.90 -11.17 -14.34
C VAL A 167 2.17 -12.51 -14.13
N VAL A 168 2.38 -13.49 -15.00
CA VAL A 168 1.78 -14.83 -14.88
C VAL A 168 2.19 -15.50 -13.58
N LEU A 169 3.47 -15.43 -13.21
CA LEU A 169 3.98 -16.03 -11.98
C LEU A 169 3.35 -15.41 -10.74
N VAL A 170 3.25 -14.08 -10.67
CA VAL A 170 2.59 -13.38 -9.56
C VAL A 170 1.11 -13.77 -9.47
N LEU A 171 0.41 -13.81 -10.60
CA LEU A 171 -1.00 -14.23 -10.64
C LEU A 171 -1.18 -15.69 -10.21
N ALA A 172 -0.28 -16.59 -10.61
CA ALA A 172 -0.30 -17.98 -10.19
C ALA A 172 -0.09 -18.11 -8.68
N ILE A 173 0.90 -17.42 -8.11
CA ILE A 173 1.16 -17.40 -6.67
C ILE A 173 -0.08 -16.92 -5.91
N PHE A 174 -0.69 -15.81 -6.36
CA PHE A 174 -1.91 -15.30 -5.76
C PHE A 174 -3.05 -16.31 -5.86
N TYR A 175 -3.27 -16.92 -7.03
CA TYR A 175 -4.34 -17.87 -7.25
C TYR A 175 -4.23 -19.10 -6.33
N PHE A 176 -3.02 -19.67 -6.19
CA PHE A 176 -2.80 -20.87 -5.38
C PHE A 176 -2.76 -20.58 -3.86
N THR A 177 -2.37 -19.36 -3.47
CA THR A 177 -2.14 -19.02 -2.06
C THR A 177 -3.30 -18.26 -1.42
N ALA A 178 -4.04 -17.43 -2.17
CA ALA A 178 -5.03 -16.53 -1.60
C ALA A 178 -6.15 -17.26 -0.85
N ARG A 179 -6.66 -18.38 -1.39
CA ARG A 179 -7.76 -19.11 -0.75
C ARG A 179 -7.33 -19.74 0.58
N LYS A 180 -6.22 -20.49 0.56
CA LYS A 180 -5.64 -21.10 1.76
C LYS A 180 -5.27 -20.04 2.80
N GLY A 181 -4.68 -18.93 2.36
CA GLY A 181 -4.33 -17.80 3.23
C GLY A 181 -5.55 -17.17 3.90
N LEU A 182 -6.64 -16.96 3.15
CA LEU A 182 -7.88 -16.45 3.72
C LEU A 182 -8.51 -17.41 4.72
N ASP A 183 -8.56 -18.71 4.40
CA ASP A 183 -9.16 -19.73 5.27
C ASP A 183 -8.40 -19.79 6.62
N THR A 184 -7.06 -19.88 6.58
CA THR A 184 -6.22 -19.89 7.81
C THR A 184 -6.19 -18.58 8.59
N SER A 185 -6.60 -17.45 8.00
CA SER A 185 -6.63 -16.15 8.71
C SER A 185 -8.00 -15.86 9.34
N LEU A 186 -9.03 -16.63 8.95
CA LEU A 186 -10.41 -16.49 9.43
C LEU A 186 -10.81 -17.57 10.44
N GLU A 187 -10.08 -18.70 10.48
CA GLU A 187 -10.05 -19.65 11.61
C GLU A 187 -9.35 -19.03 12.83
#